data_AF-A0A2J8NLN0-F1
#
_entry.id   AF-A0A2J8NLN0-F1
#
_cell.length_a   1.000
_cell.length_b   1.000
_cell.length_c   1.000
_cell.angle_alpha   90.00
_cell.angle_beta   90.00
_cell.angle_gamma   90.00
#
_symmetry.space_group_name_H-M   'P 1'
#
loop_
_entity.id
_entity.type
_entity.pdbx_description
1 polymer ?
#
loop_
_entity_poly.entity_id
_entity_poly.type
_entity_poly.pdbx_seq_one_letter_code
_entity_poly.pdbx_strand_id
1 'polypeptide(L)'
;MGVNDLWQILEPVKQHIPLRSLGGKTIAVDLSLWVCEAQTVKKMMGSVMKPHLRNLFFRISYLTQMDVKLVFVMEGEPPKLKADVISKRNQTRYGSSGKSWSQKTGRSHFKSVLRECLHMLECLGI
;
A
#
# COMPACT_ATOMS: atom_id res chain seq x y z
N MET A 1 -0.31 -1.55 -10.86
CA MET A 1 -0.55 -2.87 -10.23
C MET A 1 -2.00 -3.22 -10.53
N GLY A 2 -2.30 -4.43 -10.96
CA GLY A 2 -3.65 -4.83 -11.35
C GLY A 2 -3.67 -5.59 -12.67
N VAL A 3 -4.88 -5.88 -13.15
CA VAL A 3 -5.12 -6.47 -14.46
C VAL A 3 -5.04 -5.36 -15.52
N ASN A 4 -4.35 -5.62 -16.62
CA ASN A 4 -4.24 -4.66 -17.72
C ASN A 4 -5.64 -4.36 -18.29
N ASP A 5 -5.89 -3.09 -18.60
CA ASP A 5 -7.11 -2.56 -19.26
C ASP A 5 -8.44 -2.75 -18.51
N LEU A 6 -8.47 -3.53 -17.43
CA LEU A 6 -9.68 -3.81 -16.64
C LEU A 6 -10.38 -2.54 -16.14
N TRP A 7 -9.62 -1.56 -15.66
CA TRP A 7 -10.20 -0.32 -15.14
C TRP A 7 -10.89 0.53 -16.21
N GLN A 8 -10.40 0.52 -17.46
CA GLN A 8 -11.04 1.23 -18.57
C GLN A 8 -12.37 0.55 -18.94
N ILE A 9 -12.41 -0.78 -18.88
CA ILE A 9 -13.61 -1.57 -19.14
C ILE A 9 -14.67 -1.35 -18.05
N LEU A 10 -14.25 -1.26 -16.77
CA LEU A 10 -15.15 -1.06 -15.62
C LEU A 10 -15.55 0.40 -15.38
N GLU A 11 -14.94 1.35 -16.09
CA GLU A 11 -15.18 2.79 -15.91
C GLU A 11 -16.68 3.17 -16.02
N PRO A 12 -17.48 2.67 -16.98
CA PRO A 12 -18.88 3.07 -17.11
C PRO A 12 -19.79 2.60 -15.96
N VAL A 13 -19.35 1.58 -15.20
CA VAL A 13 -20.13 1.00 -14.10
C VAL A 13 -19.64 1.44 -12.73
N LYS A 14 -18.61 2.29 -12.64
CA LYS A 14 -18.11 2.79 -11.36
C LYS A 14 -19.14 3.70 -10.69
N GLN A 15 -19.20 3.64 -9.36
CA GLN A 15 -20.04 4.52 -8.56
C GLN A 15 -19.17 5.41 -7.68
N HIS A 16 -19.43 6.72 -7.71
CA HIS A 16 -18.79 7.65 -6.79
C HIS A 16 -19.54 7.64 -5.46
N ILE A 17 -18.87 7.14 -4.42
CA ILE A 17 -19.44 7.01 -3.07
C ILE A 17 -18.68 7.96 -2.14
N PRO A 18 -19.34 8.95 -1.50
CA PRO A 18 -18.67 9.82 -0.53
C PRO A 18 -18.30 9.03 0.73
N LEU A 19 -17.13 9.29 1.32
CA LEU A 19 -16.62 8.50 2.46
C LEU A 19 -17.60 8.39 3.64
N ARG A 20 -18.36 9.47 3.94
CA ARG A 20 -19.40 9.49 4.97
C ARG A 20 -20.50 8.42 4.80
N SER A 21 -20.73 7.95 3.57
CA SER A 21 -21.72 6.90 3.30
C SER A 21 -21.19 5.49 3.51
N LEU A 22 -19.93 5.36 3.93
CA LEU A 22 -19.32 4.10 4.34
C LEU A 22 -19.47 3.83 5.84
N GLY A 23 -20.06 4.75 6.61
CA GLY A 23 -20.29 4.57 8.05
C GLY A 23 -21.05 3.27 8.36
N GLY A 24 -20.67 2.64 9.47
CA GLY A 24 -21.14 1.32 9.90
C GLY A 24 -20.55 0.13 9.12
N LYS A 25 -19.81 0.37 8.02
CA LYS A 25 -19.19 -0.72 7.24
C LYS A 25 -17.81 -1.06 7.76
N THR A 26 -17.40 -2.30 7.49
CA THR A 26 -16.02 -2.77 7.70
C THR A 26 -15.30 -2.86 6.36
N ILE A 27 -14.11 -2.28 6.27
CA ILE A 27 -13.29 -2.23 5.04
C ILE A 27 -11.96 -2.92 5.27
N ALA A 28 -11.65 -3.90 4.41
CA ALA A 28 -10.33 -4.48 4.33
C ALA A 28 -9.40 -3.54 3.53
N VAL A 29 -8.27 -3.16 4.11
CA VAL A 29 -7.28 -2.26 3.52
C VAL A 29 -5.99 -3.02 3.25
N ASP A 30 -5.54 -3.03 2.00
CA ASP A 30 -4.20 -3.52 1.66
C ASP A 30 -3.13 -2.53 2.19
N LEU A 31 -2.42 -2.95 3.23
CA LEU A 31 -1.42 -2.11 3.90
C LEU A 31 -0.22 -1.82 2.99
N SER A 32 0.20 -2.82 2.21
CA SER A 32 1.33 -2.69 1.29
C SER A 32 1.09 -1.60 0.24
N LEU A 33 -0.14 -1.51 -0.29
CA LEU A 33 -0.49 -0.48 -1.27
C LEU A 33 -0.42 0.93 -0.68
N TRP A 34 -0.93 1.16 0.54
CA TRP A 34 -0.83 2.48 1.18
C TRP A 34 0.61 2.87 1.50
N VAL A 35 1.45 1.92 1.94
CA VAL A 35 2.88 2.16 2.16
C VAL A 35 3.58 2.52 0.85
N CYS A 36 3.36 1.75 -0.21
CA CYS A 36 3.91 2.04 -1.53
C CYS A 36 3.46 3.41 -2.06
N GLU A 37 2.18 3.75 -1.91
CA GLU A 37 1.65 5.05 -2.31
C GLU A 37 2.39 6.18 -1.61
N ALA A 38 2.53 6.12 -0.28
CA ALA A 38 3.21 7.13 0.51
C ALA A 38 4.69 7.33 0.09
N GLN A 39 5.38 6.26 -0.31
CA GLN A 39 6.76 6.31 -0.81
C GLN A 39 6.90 6.95 -2.19
N THR A 40 5.83 6.99 -3.00
CA THR A 40 5.86 7.57 -4.35
C THR A 40 5.63 9.09 -4.38
N VAL A 41 5.22 9.69 -3.26
CA VAL A 41 4.88 11.12 -3.22
C VAL A 41 6.14 11.98 -3.12
N LYS A 42 6.71 12.36 -4.27
CA LYS A 42 7.95 13.16 -4.38
C LYS A 42 7.93 14.45 -3.55
N LYS A 43 6.79 15.15 -3.49
CA LYS A 43 6.64 16.40 -2.73
C LYS A 43 6.84 16.26 -1.21
N MET A 44 6.75 15.05 -0.66
CA MET A 44 6.99 14.78 0.76
C MET A 44 8.43 14.35 1.04
N MET A 45 9.21 14.01 0.01
CA MET A 45 10.60 13.58 0.17
C MET A 45 11.44 14.74 0.70
N GLY A 46 12.13 14.53 1.83
CA GLY A 46 12.97 15.55 2.49
C GLY A 46 12.21 16.51 3.42
N SER A 47 10.88 16.58 3.32
CA SER A 47 10.04 17.42 4.20
C SER A 47 9.37 16.61 5.32
N VAL A 48 9.02 15.35 5.04
CA VAL A 48 8.37 14.44 6.00
C VAL A 48 9.25 13.20 6.18
N MET A 49 9.67 12.92 7.42
CA MET A 49 10.58 11.80 7.71
C MET A 49 9.95 10.42 7.42
N LYS A 50 8.68 10.22 7.81
CA LYS A 50 7.96 8.95 7.69
C LYS A 50 6.56 9.17 7.11
N PRO A 51 6.45 9.44 5.80
CA PRO A 51 5.17 9.73 5.16
C PRO A 51 4.19 8.54 5.23
N HIS A 52 4.69 7.31 5.30
CA HIS A 52 3.88 6.10 5.49
C HIS A 52 3.11 6.13 6.82
N LEU A 53 3.80 6.39 7.94
CA LEU A 53 3.17 6.50 9.26
C LEU A 53 2.21 7.69 9.35
N ARG A 54 2.65 8.85 8.85
CA ARG A 54 1.82 10.06 8.83
C ARG A 54 0.50 9.82 8.09
N ASN A 55 0.59 9.33 6.84
CA ASN A 55 -0.59 9.12 6.02
C ASN A 55 -1.49 8.02 6.61
N LEU A 56 -0.90 6.93 7.11
CA LEU A 56 -1.64 5.85 7.76
C LEU A 56 -2.45 6.38 8.95
N PHE A 57 -1.80 7.08 9.88
CA PHE A 57 -2.45 7.68 11.05
C PHE A 57 -3.62 8.59 10.68
N PHE A 58 -3.39 9.55 9.77
CA PHE A 58 -4.45 10.51 9.41
C PHE A 58 -5.59 9.88 8.60
N ARG A 59 -5.31 8.87 7.76
CA ARG A 59 -6.36 8.11 7.05
C ARG A 59 -7.20 7.30 8.02
N ILE A 60 -6.56 6.61 8.96
CA ILE A 60 -7.26 5.86 10.01
C ILE A 60 -8.16 6.81 10.78
N SER A 61 -7.59 7.89 11.33
CA SER A 61 -8.33 8.87 12.13
C SER A 61 -9.54 9.42 11.39
N TYR A 62 -9.40 9.76 10.11
CA TYR A 62 -10.50 10.28 9.31
C TYR A 62 -11.60 9.25 9.05
N LEU A 63 -11.24 8.00 8.75
CA LEU A 63 -12.20 6.93 8.47
C LEU A 63 -12.92 6.47 9.74
N THR A 64 -12.21 6.35 10.87
CA THR A 64 -12.82 5.98 12.15
C THR A 64 -13.76 7.06 12.67
N GLN A 65 -13.45 8.35 12.44
CA GLN A 65 -14.38 9.46 12.73
C GLN A 65 -15.68 9.40 11.90
N MET A 66 -15.66 8.69 10.77
CA MET A 66 -16.83 8.44 9.92
C MET A 66 -17.52 7.10 10.23
N ASP A 67 -17.23 6.49 11.37
CA ASP A 67 -17.77 5.17 11.77
C ASP A 67 -17.41 4.03 10.79
N VAL A 68 -16.26 4.12 10.13
CA VAL A 68 -15.74 3.04 9.28
C VAL A 68 -14.80 2.16 10.09
N LYS A 69 -15.11 0.86 10.19
CA LYS A 69 -14.23 -0.14 10.80
C LYS A 69 -13.18 -0.57 9.78
N LEU A 70 -11.92 -0.62 10.17
CA LEU A 70 -10.81 -0.98 9.28
C LEU A 70 -10.20 -2.31 9.70
N VAL A 71 -9.90 -3.15 8.70
CA VAL A 71 -9.10 -4.36 8.88
C VAL A 71 -7.93 -4.27 7.92
N PHE A 72 -6.71 -4.18 8.44
CA PHE A 72 -5.51 -4.08 7.60
C PHE A 72 -5.00 -5.46 7.21
N VAL A 73 -4.83 -5.68 5.91
CA VAL A 73 -4.30 -6.92 5.34
C VAL A 73 -2.85 -6.71 4.99
N MET A 74 -1.99 -7.52 5.62
CA MET A 74 -0.56 -7.57 5.30
C MET A 74 -0.30 -8.60 4.21
N GLU A 75 0.62 -8.30 3.31
CA GLU A 75 1.04 -9.25 2.28
C GLU A 75 1.79 -10.45 2.87
N GLY A 76 1.52 -11.63 2.30
CA GLY A 76 2.31 -12.84 2.50
C GLY A 76 3.41 -12.99 1.43
N GLU A 77 3.98 -14.18 1.35
CA GLU A 77 4.96 -14.48 0.30
C GLU A 77 4.27 -14.65 -1.06
N PRO A 78 4.81 -14.06 -2.14
CA PRO A 78 4.19 -14.15 -3.46
C PRO A 78 4.24 -15.60 -3.99
N PRO A 79 3.16 -16.09 -4.63
CA PRO A 79 3.14 -17.43 -5.19
C PRO A 79 4.15 -17.58 -6.34
N LYS A 80 4.67 -18.80 -6.54
CA LYS A 80 5.67 -19.12 -7.57
C LYS A 80 5.27 -18.68 -8.98
N LEU A 81 3.97 -18.78 -9.32
CA LEU A 81 3.43 -18.34 -10.61
C LEU A 81 3.66 -16.85 -10.90
N LYS A 82 3.84 -16.00 -9.88
CA LYS A 82 4.13 -14.57 -10.05
C LYS A 82 5.62 -14.26 -10.24
N ALA A 83 6.52 -15.26 -10.19
CA ALA A 83 7.97 -15.03 -10.26
C ALA A 83 8.38 -14.26 -11.52
N ASP A 84 7.93 -14.70 -12.69
CA ASP A 84 8.28 -14.07 -13.97
C ASP A 84 7.70 -12.66 -14.08
N VAL A 85 6.45 -12.46 -13.63
CA VAL A 85 5.80 -11.14 -13.61
C VAL A 85 6.55 -10.17 -12.70
N ILE A 86 7.00 -10.63 -11.53
CA ILE A 86 7.81 -9.84 -10.61
C ILE A 86 9.17 -9.52 -11.23
N SER A 87 9.82 -10.51 -11.86
CA SER A 87 11.11 -10.33 -12.52
C SER A 87 11.03 -9.28 -13.63
N LYS A 88 10.06 -9.41 -14.54
CA LYS A 88 9.82 -8.46 -15.63
C LYS A 88 9.55 -7.06 -15.11
N ARG A 89 8.71 -6.92 -14.08
CA ARG A 89 8.42 -5.63 -13.44
C ARG A 89 9.68 -4.99 -12.85
N ASN A 90 10.55 -5.79 -12.23
CA ASN A 90 11.78 -5.28 -11.65
C ASN A 90 12.78 -4.86 -12.74
N GLN A 91 12.89 -5.61 -13.84
CA GLN A 91 13.71 -5.24 -14.99
C GLN A 91 13.27 -3.91 -15.59
N THR A 92 11.97 -3.68 -15.77
CA THR A 92 11.45 -2.40 -16.28
C THR A 92 11.76 -1.23 -15.34
N ARG A 93 11.73 -1.44 -14.02
CA ARG A 93 11.95 -0.38 -13.03
C ARG A 93 13.41 -0.05 -12.74
N TYR A 94 14.30 -1.05 -12.78
CA TYR A 94 15.69 -0.92 -12.31
C TYR A 94 16.73 -1.33 -13.36
N GLY A 95 16.29 -1.71 -14.58
CA GLY A 95 17.13 -2.22 -15.65
C GLY A 95 17.64 -3.64 -15.40
N SER A 96 18.38 -4.19 -16.37
CA SER A 96 18.99 -5.54 -16.32
C SER A 96 20.19 -5.65 -15.36
N SER A 97 20.41 -4.67 -14.48
CA SER A 97 21.59 -4.66 -13.62
C SER A 97 21.53 -5.82 -12.61
N GLY A 98 22.46 -6.77 -12.72
CA GLY A 98 22.55 -8.00 -11.94
C GLY A 98 22.82 -7.84 -10.44
N LYS A 99 22.40 -6.74 -9.81
CA LYS A 99 22.62 -6.50 -8.38
C LYS A 99 21.45 -7.04 -7.55
N SER A 100 21.48 -8.36 -7.32
CA SER A 100 20.68 -9.06 -6.29
C SER A 100 20.70 -8.34 -4.92
N TRP A 101 21.81 -7.65 -4.61
CA TRP A 101 22.02 -6.95 -3.34
C TRP A 101 21.08 -5.75 -3.11
N SER A 102 20.90 -4.85 -4.08
CA SER A 102 20.03 -3.66 -3.92
C SER A 102 18.54 -4.04 -3.83
N GLN A 103 18.17 -5.16 -4.45
CA GLN A 103 16.82 -5.73 -4.39
C GLN A 103 16.54 -6.40 -3.03
N LYS A 104 17.56 -7.05 -2.44
CA LYS A 104 17.46 -7.67 -1.11
C LYS A 104 17.33 -6.61 -0.02
N THR A 105 18.09 -5.52 -0.12
CA THR A 105 18.01 -4.38 0.82
C THR A 105 16.71 -3.59 0.67
N GLY A 106 16.21 -3.40 -0.55
CA GLY A 106 14.92 -2.76 -0.79
C GLY A 106 13.73 -3.53 -0.18
N ARG A 107 13.72 -4.86 -0.34
CA ARG A 107 12.70 -5.72 0.29
C ARG A 107 12.81 -5.75 1.81
N SER A 108 14.02 -5.81 2.37
CA SER A 108 14.19 -5.76 3.83
C SER A 108 13.76 -4.42 4.41
N HIS A 109 14.03 -3.31 3.71
CA HIS A 109 13.55 -1.99 4.09
C HIS A 109 12.01 -1.91 4.04
N PHE A 110 11.40 -2.39 2.96
CA PHE A 110 9.93 -2.44 2.85
C PHE A 110 9.29 -3.26 3.96
N LYS A 111 9.81 -4.46 4.27
CA LYS A 111 9.34 -5.26 5.42
C LYS A 111 9.52 -4.51 6.75
N SER A 112 10.60 -3.73 6.91
CA SER A 112 10.80 -2.90 8.10
C SER A 112 9.75 -1.80 8.22
N VAL A 113 9.45 -1.11 7.12
CA VAL A 113 8.41 -0.07 7.08
C VAL A 113 7.03 -0.67 7.41
N LEU A 114 6.71 -1.84 6.87
CA LEU A 114 5.47 -2.54 7.21
C LEU A 114 5.37 -2.88 8.71
N ARG A 115 6.48 -3.28 9.36
CA ARG A 115 6.51 -3.51 10.81
C ARG A 115 6.27 -2.24 11.62
N GLU A 116 6.80 -1.10 11.19
CA GLU A 116 6.49 0.18 11.84
C GLU A 116 4.99 0.52 11.74
N CYS A 117 4.39 0.28 10.57
CA CYS A 117 2.96 0.47 10.38
C CYS A 117 2.14 -0.48 11.26
N LEU A 118 2.51 -1.76 11.36
CA LEU A 118 1.85 -2.72 12.26
C LEU A 118 1.92 -2.26 13.72
N HIS A 119 3.08 -1.83 14.18
CA HIS A 119 3.22 -1.34 15.55
C HIS A 119 2.33 -0.12 15.82
N MET A 120 2.18 0.77 14.83
CA MET A 120 1.21 1.88 14.92
C MET A 120 -0.23 1.37 15.00
N LEU A 121 -0.61 0.36 14.21
CA LEU A 121 -1.95 -0.22 14.26
C LEU A 121 -2.27 -0.84 15.62
N GLU A 122 -1.32 -1.59 16.19
CA GLU A 122 -1.40 -2.13 17.56
C GLU A 122 -1.61 -1.01 18.59
N CYS A 123 -0.84 0.07 18.52
CA CYS A 123 -0.99 1.24 19.40
C CYS A 123 -2.36 1.93 19.26
N LEU A 124 -3.00 1.85 18.09
CA LEU A 124 -4.31 2.44 17.82
C LEU A 124 -5.47 1.48 18.16
N GLY A 125 -5.19 0.23 18.52
CA GLY A 125 -6.21 -0.78 18.81
C GLY A 125 -6.97 -1.25 17.57
N ILE A 126 -6.33 -1.24 16.40
CA ILE A 126 -6.86 -1.76 15.13
C ILE A 126 -6.26 -3.13 14.83
#